data_AF-A0A2T1NEJ8-F1
#
_entry.id   AF-A0A2T1NEJ8-F1
#
_cell.length_a   1.000
_cell.length_b   1.000
_cell.length_c   1.000
_cell.angle_alpha   90.00
_cell.angle_beta   90.00
_cell.angle_gamma   90.00
#
_symmetry.space_group_name_H-M   'P 1'
#
loop_
_entity.id
_entity.type
_entity.pdbx_description
1 polymer ?
#
loop_
_entity_poly.entity_id
_entity_poly.type
_entity_poly.pdbx_seq_one_letter_code
_entity_poly.pdbx_strand_id
1 'polypeptide(L)'
;MKNSIFIIIILINLKSFGQKNDADEYQNEWFEKAKIEIKKPDLVGALIMFYWAYENNTESELGKVCLKKIDSLKPLVRKEQIDKWKGTWKLTNKESEEEYFLEISETEIKFYEKKNGSSEKKLVKTEKILFNEINYGSYPTYWELIFSDNQIWNFNIIDEIDENILFVSKTNKVGDYSIKHYPNYRDGRKPKDERDIYERIK
;
A
#
# COMPACT_ATOMS: atom_id res chain seq x y z
N MET A 1 -0.52 -49.99 21.13
CA MET A 1 -0.73 -49.10 19.96
C MET A 1 -2.12 -48.42 19.93
N LYS A 2 -3.22 -49.09 20.35
CA LYS A 2 -4.56 -48.45 20.44
C LYS A 2 -4.63 -47.25 21.40
N ASN A 3 -3.97 -47.32 22.55
CA ASN A 3 -4.03 -46.23 23.55
C ASN A 3 -3.19 -45.00 23.17
N SER A 4 -2.14 -45.18 22.35
CA SER A 4 -1.27 -44.09 21.88
C SER A 4 -1.97 -43.20 20.84
N ILE A 5 -2.83 -43.78 20.00
CA ILE A 5 -3.63 -43.05 19.00
C ILE A 5 -4.65 -42.14 19.68
N PHE A 6 -5.25 -42.60 20.79
CA PHE A 6 -6.21 -41.81 21.56
C PHE A 6 -5.59 -40.55 22.18
N ILE A 7 -4.35 -40.66 22.69
CA ILE A 7 -3.60 -39.52 23.24
C ILE A 7 -3.27 -38.50 22.15
N ILE A 8 -2.89 -38.96 20.95
CA ILE A 8 -2.62 -38.06 19.81
C ILE A 8 -3.88 -37.31 19.39
N ILE A 9 -5.04 -37.97 19.34
CA ILE A 9 -6.32 -37.34 19.00
C ILE A 9 -6.71 -36.29 20.06
N ILE A 10 -6.54 -36.57 21.35
CA ILE A 10 -6.85 -35.62 22.43
C ILE A 10 -5.94 -34.38 22.35
N LEU A 11 -4.65 -34.56 22.10
CA LEU A 11 -3.69 -33.46 22.01
C LEU A 11 -3.92 -32.55 20.80
N ILE A 12 -4.43 -33.08 19.68
CA ILE A 12 -4.79 -32.30 18.49
C ILE A 12 -5.99 -31.38 18.79
N ASN A 13 -6.99 -31.86 19.54
CA ASN A 13 -8.18 -31.07 19.86
C ASN A 13 -7.87 -29.92 20.86
N LEU A 14 -6.96 -30.12 21.81
CA LEU A 14 -6.62 -29.09 22.79
C LEU A 14 -5.86 -27.90 22.19
N LYS A 15 -5.08 -28.08 21.12
CA LYS A 15 -4.37 -26.99 20.44
C LYS A 15 -5.32 -26.01 19.75
N SER A 16 -6.46 -26.49 19.25
CA SER A 16 -7.42 -25.67 18.50
C SER A 16 -8.22 -24.71 19.38
N PHE A 17 -8.42 -25.01 20.67
CA PHE A 17 -9.19 -24.13 21.57
C PHE A 17 -8.38 -22.96 22.13
N GLY A 18 -7.09 -23.16 22.46
CA GLY A 18 -6.23 -22.09 22.98
C GLY A 18 -5.97 -20.99 21.95
N GLN A 19 -5.64 -21.37 20.71
CA GLN A 19 -5.35 -20.41 19.63
C GLN A 19 -6.56 -19.62 19.17
N LYS A 20 -7.77 -20.19 19.30
CA LYS A 20 -9.01 -19.52 18.90
C LYS A 20 -9.39 -18.39 19.87
N ASN A 21 -9.21 -18.59 21.17
CA ASN A 21 -9.50 -17.57 22.16
C ASN A 21 -8.64 -16.32 21.97
N ASP A 22 -7.34 -16.50 21.66
CA ASP A 22 -6.42 -15.39 21.40
C ASP A 22 -6.82 -14.62 20.12
N ALA A 23 -7.21 -15.34 19.06
CA ALA A 23 -7.63 -14.73 17.79
C ALA A 23 -8.88 -13.85 17.94
N ASP A 24 -9.88 -14.32 18.69
CA ASP A 24 -11.12 -13.57 18.95
C ASP A 24 -10.84 -12.33 19.83
N GLU A 25 -9.93 -12.44 20.81
CA GLU A 25 -9.50 -11.31 21.65
C GLU A 25 -8.80 -10.22 20.81
N TYR A 26 -7.80 -10.60 20.00
CA TYR A 26 -7.08 -9.66 19.13
C TYR A 26 -7.99 -9.04 18.07
N GLN A 27 -8.92 -9.80 17.50
CA GLN A 27 -9.92 -9.27 16.57
C GLN A 27 -10.74 -8.16 17.22
N ASN A 28 -11.23 -8.37 18.45
CA ASN A 28 -11.98 -7.36 19.18
C ASN A 28 -11.13 -6.12 19.51
N GLU A 29 -9.89 -6.31 19.94
CA GLU A 29 -8.97 -5.21 20.23
C GLU A 29 -8.75 -4.33 19.00
N TRP A 30 -8.43 -4.93 17.84
CA TRP A 30 -8.23 -4.19 16.60
C TRP A 30 -9.51 -3.50 16.11
N PHE A 31 -10.66 -4.16 16.26
CA PHE A 31 -11.95 -3.59 15.89
C PHE A 31 -12.28 -2.33 16.72
N GLU A 32 -12.05 -2.35 18.02
CA GLU A 32 -12.27 -1.18 18.88
C GLU A 32 -11.29 -0.03 18.55
N LYS A 33 -10.03 -0.34 18.24
CA LYS A 33 -9.09 0.68 17.74
C LYS A 33 -9.54 1.27 16.40
N ALA A 34 -10.02 0.44 15.48
CA ALA A 34 -10.53 0.90 14.18
C ALA A 34 -11.73 1.86 14.31
N LYS A 35 -12.61 1.64 15.29
CA LYS A 35 -13.73 2.54 15.63
C LYS A 35 -13.28 3.91 16.16
N ILE A 36 -12.08 4.00 16.73
CA ILE A 36 -11.48 5.27 17.15
C ILE A 36 -10.91 5.97 15.92
N GLU A 37 -10.13 5.25 15.10
CA GLU A 37 -9.49 5.81 13.90
C GLU A 37 -10.49 6.33 12.87
N ILE A 38 -11.63 5.65 12.66
CA ILE A 38 -12.62 6.08 11.66
C ILE A 38 -13.24 7.46 11.93
N LYS A 39 -13.04 8.01 13.14
CA LYS A 39 -13.49 9.36 13.51
C LYS A 39 -12.51 10.45 13.09
N LYS A 40 -11.31 10.09 12.66
CA LYS A 40 -10.29 11.03 12.19
C LYS A 40 -10.52 11.40 10.71
N PRO A 41 -10.00 12.54 10.25
CA PRO A 41 -10.07 12.91 8.84
C PRO A 41 -9.32 11.94 7.92
N ASP A 42 -8.16 11.42 8.35
CA ASP A 42 -7.40 10.41 7.60
C ASP A 42 -7.93 9.00 7.91
N LEU A 43 -8.44 8.33 6.88
CA LEU A 43 -9.07 7.02 6.97
C LEU A 43 -8.11 5.84 6.79
N VAL A 44 -6.83 6.09 6.47
CA VAL A 44 -5.83 5.02 6.29
C VAL A 44 -5.68 4.17 7.55
N GLY A 45 -5.61 4.82 8.72
CA GLY A 45 -5.50 4.13 10.00
C GLY A 45 -6.68 3.19 10.27
N ALA A 46 -7.90 3.67 10.01
CA ALA A 46 -9.11 2.87 10.14
C ALA A 46 -9.10 1.66 9.20
N LEU A 47 -8.75 1.88 7.92
CA LEU A 47 -8.65 0.81 6.93
C LEU A 47 -7.68 -0.30 7.36
N ILE A 48 -6.49 0.08 7.83
CA ILE A 48 -5.48 -0.87 8.30
C ILE A 48 -5.97 -1.66 9.52
N MET A 49 -6.56 -0.98 10.51
CA MET A 49 -7.01 -1.66 11.74
C MET A 49 -8.21 -2.56 11.50
N PHE A 50 -9.17 -2.19 10.63
CA PHE A 50 -10.24 -3.11 10.23
C PHE A 50 -9.68 -4.32 9.47
N TYR A 51 -8.65 -4.14 8.63
CA TYR A 51 -7.97 -5.25 7.97
C TYR A 51 -7.32 -6.20 8.97
N TRP A 52 -6.60 -5.68 9.97
CA TRP A 52 -6.03 -6.52 11.03
C TRP A 52 -7.09 -7.24 11.84
N ALA A 53 -8.22 -6.59 12.16
CA ALA A 53 -9.33 -7.25 12.84
C ALA A 53 -9.91 -8.40 11.97
N TYR A 54 -10.06 -8.19 10.67
CA TYR A 54 -10.51 -9.21 9.73
C TYR A 54 -9.55 -10.41 9.66
N GLU A 55 -8.25 -10.17 9.48
CA GLU A 55 -7.24 -11.22 9.31
C GLU A 55 -7.05 -12.11 10.55
N ASN A 56 -7.38 -11.62 11.76
CA ASN A 56 -7.30 -12.44 12.97
C ASN A 56 -8.33 -13.58 12.98
N ASN A 57 -9.54 -13.35 12.48
CA ASN A 57 -10.57 -14.38 12.34
C ASN A 57 -11.58 -14.03 11.24
N THR A 58 -11.29 -14.46 10.01
CA THR A 58 -12.06 -14.12 8.80
C THR A 58 -13.47 -14.71 8.78
N GLU A 59 -13.66 -15.86 9.44
CA GLU A 59 -14.91 -16.62 9.43
C GLU A 59 -15.94 -16.13 10.46
N SER A 60 -15.51 -15.34 11.44
CA SER A 60 -16.40 -14.81 12.47
C SER A 60 -17.38 -13.78 11.91
N GLU A 61 -18.50 -13.56 12.61
CA GLU A 61 -19.45 -12.49 12.23
C GLU A 61 -18.79 -11.11 12.28
N LEU A 62 -17.89 -10.89 13.23
CA LEU A 62 -17.13 -9.64 13.33
C LEU A 62 -16.13 -9.51 12.16
N GLY A 63 -15.50 -10.60 11.72
CA GLY A 63 -14.65 -10.64 10.54
C GLY A 63 -15.41 -10.22 9.28
N LYS A 64 -16.62 -10.76 9.07
CA LYS A 64 -17.51 -10.36 7.95
C LYS A 64 -17.91 -8.88 8.03
N VAL A 65 -18.13 -8.34 9.23
CA VAL A 65 -18.37 -6.91 9.42
C VAL A 65 -17.14 -6.09 9.05
N CYS A 66 -15.95 -6.51 9.48
CA CYS A 66 -14.69 -5.85 9.16
C CYS A 66 -14.45 -5.82 7.65
N LEU A 67 -14.67 -6.93 6.94
CA LEU A 67 -14.55 -6.98 5.48
C LEU A 67 -15.42 -5.94 4.79
N LYS A 68 -16.69 -5.82 5.17
CA LYS A 68 -17.59 -4.79 4.63
C LYS A 68 -17.10 -3.36 4.91
N LYS A 69 -16.50 -3.14 6.08
CA LYS A 69 -15.90 -1.84 6.43
C LYS A 69 -14.68 -1.54 5.57
N ILE A 70 -13.81 -2.52 5.35
CA ILE A 70 -12.65 -2.42 4.46
C ILE A 70 -13.11 -2.05 3.06
N ASP A 71 -14.08 -2.78 2.49
CA ASP A 71 -14.61 -2.53 1.14
C ASP A 71 -15.21 -1.12 1.00
N SER A 72 -15.82 -0.60 2.08
CA SER A 72 -16.38 0.76 2.10
C SER A 72 -15.30 1.85 2.21
N LEU A 73 -14.23 1.59 2.96
CA LEU A 73 -13.16 2.57 3.22
C LEU A 73 -12.16 2.64 2.06
N LYS A 74 -11.89 1.52 1.39
CA LYS A 74 -10.86 1.41 0.34
C LYS A 74 -11.02 2.46 -0.77
N PRO A 75 -12.22 2.70 -1.34
CA PRO A 75 -12.40 3.72 -2.39
C PRO A 75 -12.16 5.14 -1.89
N LEU A 76 -12.50 5.44 -0.62
CA LEU A 76 -12.31 6.76 -0.02
C LEU A 76 -10.82 7.05 0.17
N VAL A 77 -10.09 6.11 0.78
CA VAL A 77 -8.65 6.21 0.97
C VAL A 77 -7.92 6.33 -0.38
N ARG A 78 -8.31 5.54 -1.38
CA ARG A 78 -7.73 5.60 -2.72
C ARG A 78 -7.97 6.94 -3.40
N LYS A 79 -9.17 7.53 -3.23
CA LYS A 79 -9.46 8.86 -3.74
C LYS A 79 -8.55 9.92 -3.10
N GLU A 80 -8.38 9.87 -1.79
CA GLU A 80 -7.46 10.78 -1.07
C GLU A 80 -6.01 10.63 -1.56
N GLN A 81 -5.56 9.39 -1.84
CA GLN A 81 -4.23 9.16 -2.42
C GLN A 81 -4.10 9.78 -3.83
N ILE A 82 -5.08 9.57 -4.70
CA ILE A 82 -5.08 10.19 -6.03
C ILE A 82 -5.05 11.72 -5.90
N ASP A 83 -5.86 12.30 -5.02
CA ASP A 83 -5.90 13.75 -4.79
C ASP A 83 -4.53 14.30 -4.38
N LYS A 84 -3.77 13.56 -3.56
CA LYS A 84 -2.38 13.90 -3.20
C LYS A 84 -1.43 13.82 -4.42
N TRP A 85 -1.59 12.81 -5.27
CA TRP A 85 -0.71 12.58 -6.43
C TRP A 85 -1.02 13.49 -7.63
N LYS A 86 -2.26 13.99 -7.77
CA LYS A 86 -2.68 14.83 -8.91
C LYS A 86 -1.71 15.99 -9.12
N GLY A 87 -1.34 16.23 -10.37
CA GLY A 87 -0.47 17.35 -10.73
C GLY A 87 0.57 16.99 -11.78
N THR A 88 1.43 17.96 -12.08
CA THR A 88 2.56 17.80 -12.99
C THR A 88 3.84 17.67 -12.18
N TRP A 89 4.67 16.70 -12.52
CA TRP A 89 5.88 16.37 -11.79
C TRP A 89 7.07 16.21 -12.74
N LYS A 90 8.27 16.59 -12.30
CA LYS A 90 9.53 16.46 -13.05
C LYS A 90 10.48 15.53 -12.31
N LEU A 91 11.05 14.54 -13.00
CA LEU A 91 12.07 13.66 -12.43
C LEU A 91 13.36 14.44 -12.15
N THR A 92 13.94 14.31 -10.95
CA THR A 92 15.11 15.12 -10.55
C THR A 92 16.35 14.32 -10.19
N ASN A 93 16.22 13.02 -9.90
CA ASN A 93 17.35 12.19 -9.44
C ASN A 93 17.93 11.23 -10.50
N LYS A 94 17.70 11.52 -11.79
CA LYS A 94 18.25 10.74 -12.91
C LYS A 94 19.17 11.63 -13.75
N GLU A 95 20.44 11.25 -13.86
CA GLU A 95 21.38 11.86 -14.79
C GLU A 95 21.00 11.48 -16.23
N SER A 96 20.43 12.41 -16.98
CA SER A 96 20.05 12.24 -18.38
C SER A 96 20.13 13.58 -19.12
N GLU A 97 20.42 13.53 -20.42
CA GLU A 97 20.28 14.70 -21.31
C GLU A 97 18.81 15.00 -21.66
N GLU A 98 17.88 14.16 -21.20
CA GLU A 98 16.44 14.33 -21.39
C GLU A 98 15.77 14.63 -20.05
N GLU A 99 14.77 15.50 -20.09
CA GLU A 99 13.90 15.77 -18.95
C GLU A 99 12.68 14.83 -19.01
N TYR A 100 12.34 14.20 -17.89
CA TYR A 100 11.18 13.31 -17.78
C TYR A 100 10.11 13.92 -16.88
N PHE A 101 8.84 13.79 -17.28
CA PHE A 101 7.71 14.34 -16.55
C PHE A 101 6.58 13.32 -16.37
N LEU A 102 5.81 13.51 -15.31
CA LEU A 102 4.54 12.86 -15.07
C LEU A 102 3.42 13.90 -15.01
N GLU A 103 2.28 13.60 -15.61
CA GLU A 103 1.02 14.29 -15.34
C GLU A 103 0.03 13.27 -14.80
N ILE A 104 -0.39 13.47 -13.55
CA ILE A 104 -1.33 12.59 -12.87
C ILE A 104 -2.67 13.32 -12.77
N SER A 105 -3.70 12.70 -13.33
CA SER A 105 -5.09 13.15 -13.26
C SER A 105 -5.91 12.25 -12.32
N GLU A 106 -7.24 12.40 -12.32
CA GLU A 106 -8.10 11.53 -11.50
C GLU A 106 -8.14 10.07 -11.99
N THR A 107 -7.87 9.83 -13.27
CA THR A 107 -8.12 8.52 -13.91
C THR A 107 -6.93 7.97 -14.68
N GLU A 108 -5.93 8.79 -14.97
CA GLU A 108 -4.78 8.41 -15.79
C GLU A 108 -3.50 9.13 -15.37
N ILE A 109 -2.37 8.49 -15.69
CA ILE A 109 -1.00 8.97 -15.56
C ILE A 109 -0.39 9.05 -16.95
N LYS A 110 0.11 10.23 -17.32
CA LYS A 110 0.82 10.47 -18.58
C LYS A 110 2.30 10.69 -18.33
N PHE A 111 3.12 10.04 -19.14
CA PHE A 111 4.58 10.10 -19.08
C PHE A 111 5.07 10.90 -20.27
N TYR A 112 5.92 11.89 -20.03
CA TYR A 112 6.49 12.73 -21.08
C TYR A 112 8.01 12.74 -21.03
N GLU A 113 8.60 12.94 -22.19
CA GLU A 113 10.03 13.17 -22.40
C GLU A 113 10.22 14.50 -23.12
N LYS A 114 11.26 15.24 -22.74
CA LYS A 114 11.69 16.46 -23.42
C LYS A 114 13.19 16.42 -23.62
N LYS A 115 13.62 16.49 -24.88
CA LYS A 115 15.03 16.57 -25.24
C LYS A 115 15.63 17.92 -24.82
N ASN A 116 16.89 17.92 -24.39
CA ASN A 116 17.61 19.16 -24.12
C ASN A 116 17.59 20.11 -25.33
N GLY A 117 17.28 21.39 -25.07
CA GLY A 117 17.14 22.43 -26.08
C GLY A 117 15.83 22.43 -26.87
N SER A 118 14.98 21.40 -26.74
CA SER A 118 13.62 21.41 -27.28
C SER A 118 12.67 22.21 -26.39
N SER A 119 11.73 22.94 -26.98
CA SER A 119 10.60 23.54 -26.25
C SER A 119 9.45 22.56 -26.05
N GLU A 120 9.38 21.48 -26.84
CA GLU A 120 8.23 20.57 -26.86
C GLU A 120 8.44 19.34 -25.98
N LYS A 121 7.41 19.02 -25.17
CA LYS A 121 7.28 17.75 -24.45
C LYS A 121 6.58 16.73 -25.34
N LYS A 122 7.16 15.53 -25.47
CA LYS A 122 6.58 14.41 -26.20
C LYS A 122 5.91 13.44 -25.23
N LEU A 123 4.64 13.09 -25.49
CA LEU A 123 3.96 12.03 -24.75
C LEU A 123 4.56 10.66 -25.12
N VAL A 124 4.95 9.88 -24.12
CA VAL A 124 5.60 8.57 -24.27
C VAL A 124 4.65 7.44 -23.91
N LYS A 125 3.90 7.59 -22.82
CA LYS A 125 3.04 6.55 -22.28
C LYS A 125 1.83 7.16 -21.56
N THR A 126 0.70 6.47 -21.61
CA THR A 126 -0.49 6.79 -20.81
C THR A 126 -0.96 5.52 -20.14
N GLU A 127 -1.21 5.60 -18.84
CA GLU A 127 -1.66 4.49 -18.00
C GLU A 127 -2.93 4.88 -17.26
N LYS A 128 -3.90 3.98 -17.16
CA LYS A 128 -5.07 4.19 -16.32
C LYS A 128 -4.67 3.98 -14.85
N ILE A 129 -5.27 4.75 -13.95
CA ILE A 129 -5.14 4.50 -12.51
C ILE A 129 -6.04 3.30 -12.18
N LEU A 130 -5.41 2.13 -12.08
CA LEU A 130 -6.04 0.88 -11.67
C LEU A 130 -5.36 0.39 -10.41
N PHE A 131 -6.06 0.42 -9.28
CA PHE A 131 -5.50 -0.08 -8.04
C PHE A 131 -5.40 -1.59 -8.04
N ASN A 132 -4.35 -2.10 -7.39
CA ASN A 132 -4.25 -3.50 -7.06
C ASN A 132 -5.34 -3.89 -6.04
N GLU A 133 -6.07 -4.96 -6.31
CA GLU A 133 -7.09 -5.50 -5.42
C GLU A 133 -6.62 -6.67 -4.57
N ILE A 134 -5.47 -7.26 -4.90
CA ILE A 134 -4.91 -8.38 -4.15
C ILE A 134 -4.35 -7.84 -2.85
N ASN A 135 -4.98 -8.18 -1.73
CA ASN A 135 -4.36 -7.98 -0.42
C ASN A 135 -3.25 -9.03 -0.25
N TYR A 136 -2.07 -8.60 0.18
CA TYR A 136 -0.94 -9.51 0.40
C TYR A 136 -0.20 -9.14 1.69
N GLY A 137 -0.02 -10.14 2.55
CA GLY A 137 0.68 -9.97 3.82
C GLY A 137 -0.12 -9.15 4.83
N SER A 138 0.61 -8.39 5.65
CA SER A 138 0.07 -7.79 6.86
C SER A 138 -0.69 -6.47 6.65
N TYR A 139 -0.85 -5.92 5.44
CA TYR A 139 -1.65 -4.69 5.26
C TYR A 139 -2.54 -4.77 4.02
N PRO A 140 -3.70 -4.08 4.03
CA PRO A 140 -4.58 -4.02 2.86
C PRO A 140 -3.91 -3.23 1.75
N THR A 141 -4.07 -3.64 0.49
CA THR A 141 -3.50 -2.90 -0.64
C THR A 141 -4.37 -1.69 -1.00
N TYR A 142 -3.85 -0.47 -0.82
CA TYR A 142 -4.58 0.75 -1.18
C TYR A 142 -3.74 1.80 -1.93
N TRP A 143 -2.43 1.58 -2.08
CA TRP A 143 -1.49 2.53 -2.70
C TRP A 143 -0.79 1.98 -3.96
N GLU A 144 -0.99 0.71 -4.28
CA GLU A 144 -0.40 0.03 -5.42
C GLU A 144 -1.28 0.18 -6.67
N LEU A 145 -0.66 0.54 -7.80
CA LEU A 145 -1.28 0.59 -9.12
C LEU A 145 -0.75 -0.53 -10.01
N ILE A 146 -1.62 -1.12 -10.83
CA ILE A 146 -1.27 -2.11 -11.84
C ILE A 146 -1.31 -1.42 -13.20
N PHE A 147 -0.17 -1.39 -13.88
CA PHE A 147 -0.05 -0.82 -15.23
C PHE A 147 -0.38 -1.85 -16.31
N SER A 148 -0.61 -1.39 -17.53
CA SER A 148 -0.98 -2.21 -18.69
C SER A 148 0.04 -3.31 -19.05
N ASP A 149 1.29 -3.16 -18.61
CA ASP A 149 2.38 -4.12 -18.74
C ASP A 149 2.52 -5.06 -17.53
N ASN A 150 1.54 -5.06 -16.62
CA ASN A 150 1.50 -5.82 -15.36
C ASN A 150 2.58 -5.43 -14.33
N GLN A 151 3.26 -4.31 -14.52
CA GLN A 151 4.12 -3.77 -13.47
C GLN A 151 3.29 -3.20 -12.33
N ILE A 152 3.75 -3.40 -11.10
CA ILE A 152 3.17 -2.76 -9.91
C ILE A 152 3.95 -1.48 -9.63
N TRP A 153 3.22 -0.39 -9.61
CA TRP A 153 3.75 0.93 -9.36
C TRP A 153 3.23 1.48 -8.05
N ASN A 154 4.12 2.14 -7.32
CA ASN A 154 3.79 2.78 -6.06
C ASN A 154 4.20 4.24 -6.10
N PHE A 155 3.27 5.08 -5.69
CA PHE A 155 3.42 6.53 -5.62
C PHE A 155 3.30 6.94 -4.16
N ASN A 156 4.29 7.64 -3.64
CA ASN A 156 4.32 8.03 -2.24
C ASN A 156 4.86 9.44 -2.09
N ILE A 157 4.11 10.27 -1.37
CA ILE A 157 4.62 11.53 -0.83
C ILE A 157 4.98 11.20 0.62
N ILE A 158 6.27 11.12 0.93
CA ILE A 158 6.71 10.67 2.26
C ILE A 158 6.29 11.71 3.31
N ASP A 159 5.40 11.27 4.21
CA ASP A 159 5.12 11.84 5.53
C ASP A 159 4.85 13.35 5.62
N GLU A 160 4.21 13.96 4.61
CA GLU A 160 3.81 15.38 4.64
C GLU A 160 4.99 16.37 4.84
N ILE A 161 6.24 15.90 4.72
CA ILE A 161 7.44 16.73 4.90
C ILE A 161 7.54 17.75 3.76
N ASP A 162 7.26 17.29 2.54
CA ASP A 162 7.12 18.15 1.38
C ASP A 162 6.14 17.54 0.36
N GLU A 163 4.96 18.15 0.25
CA GLU A 163 3.92 17.79 -0.73
C GLU A 163 4.34 17.98 -2.20
N ASN A 164 5.51 18.59 -2.42
CA ASN A 164 6.11 18.80 -3.72
C ASN A 164 7.08 17.69 -4.11
N ILE A 165 7.32 16.68 -3.26
CA ILE A 165 8.17 15.53 -3.59
C ILE A 165 7.33 14.26 -3.71
N LEU A 166 7.40 13.62 -4.89
CA LEU A 166 6.77 12.34 -5.18
C LEU A 166 7.83 11.27 -5.42
N PHE A 167 7.84 10.27 -4.55
CA PHE A 167 8.64 9.07 -4.70
C PHE A 167 7.86 8.04 -5.50
N VAL A 168 8.50 7.51 -6.53
CA VAL A 168 7.91 6.51 -7.42
C VAL A 168 8.80 5.29 -7.43
N SER A 169 8.20 4.12 -7.29
CA SER A 169 8.92 2.84 -7.36
C SER A 169 8.14 1.82 -8.15
N LYS A 170 8.87 0.86 -8.70
CA LYS A 170 8.34 -0.19 -9.56
C LYS A 170 8.78 -1.52 -8.98
N THR A 171 7.84 -2.45 -8.88
CA THR A 171 8.10 -3.79 -8.41
C THR A 171 7.25 -4.77 -9.21
N ASN A 172 7.69 -6.03 -9.24
CA ASN A 172 6.90 -7.14 -9.78
C ASN A 172 6.25 -7.96 -8.64
N LYS A 173 6.28 -7.44 -7.40
CA LYS A 173 5.80 -8.11 -6.20
C LYS A 173 4.78 -7.26 -5.46
N VAL A 174 3.61 -7.84 -5.18
CA VAL A 174 2.57 -7.23 -4.34
C VAL A 174 3.04 -7.11 -2.89
N GLY A 175 2.68 -6.03 -2.21
CA GLY A 175 2.95 -5.81 -0.79
C GLY A 175 4.40 -5.47 -0.50
N ASP A 176 5.08 -4.77 -1.41
CA ASP A 176 6.44 -4.31 -1.18
C ASP A 176 6.46 -3.03 -0.32
N TYR A 177 6.55 -3.21 1.00
CA TYR A 177 6.58 -2.12 1.98
C TYR A 177 7.93 -1.39 2.07
N SER A 178 8.94 -1.78 1.28
CA SER A 178 10.29 -1.17 1.31
C SER A 178 10.27 0.36 1.11
N ILE A 179 9.19 0.89 0.54
CA ILE A 179 8.98 2.32 0.29
C ILE A 179 8.78 3.12 1.58
N LYS A 180 8.22 2.52 2.64
CA LYS A 180 7.98 3.22 3.93
C LYS A 180 9.17 3.11 4.90
N HIS A 181 10.06 2.15 4.70
CA HIS A 181 11.13 1.87 5.65
C HIS A 181 12.41 1.57 4.87
N TYR A 182 13.29 2.57 4.70
CA TYR A 182 14.69 2.28 4.44
C TYR A 182 15.24 1.68 5.73
N PRO A 183 15.58 0.38 5.78
CA PRO A 183 16.33 -0.13 6.92
C PRO A 183 17.67 0.59 6.92
N ASN A 184 17.95 1.36 7.97
CA ASN A 184 19.31 1.75 8.27
C ASN A 184 20.07 0.45 8.56
N TYR A 185 21.06 0.10 7.73
CA TYR A 185 21.91 -1.03 8.04
C TYR A 185 22.63 -0.75 9.36
N ARG A 186 22.81 -1.78 10.20
CA ARG A 186 23.50 -1.64 11.50
C ARG A 186 24.93 -1.08 11.39
N ASP A 187 25.52 -1.16 10.20
CA ASP A 187 26.84 -0.63 9.86
C ASP A 187 26.82 0.82 9.34
N GLY A 188 25.67 1.50 9.40
CA GLY A 188 25.52 2.89 8.98
C GLY A 188 25.43 3.08 7.46
N ARG A 189 25.48 2.00 6.66
CA ARG A 189 25.18 2.11 5.23
C ARG A 189 23.72 2.52 5.06
N LYS A 190 23.47 3.47 4.16
CA LYS A 190 22.13 3.73 3.65
C LYS A 190 21.93 2.83 2.44
N PRO A 191 20.80 2.11 2.32
CA PRO A 191 20.48 1.45 1.07
C PRO A 191 20.48 2.47 -0.07
N LYS A 192 20.90 2.05 -1.26
CA LYS A 192 20.78 2.89 -2.45
C LYS A 192 19.27 3.13 -2.65
N ASP A 193 18.87 4.40 -2.68
CA ASP A 193 17.48 4.74 -2.98
C ASP A 193 17.27 4.57 -4.48
N GLU A 194 16.64 3.46 -4.87
CA GLU A 194 16.36 3.13 -6.27
C GLU A 194 15.05 3.73 -6.78
N ARG A 195 14.38 4.55 -5.95
CA ARG A 195 13.13 5.21 -6.33
C ARG A 195 13.41 6.37 -7.27
N ASP A 196 12.51 6.56 -8.22
CA ASP A 196 12.46 7.78 -9.02
C ASP A 196 11.89 8.90 -8.12
N ILE A 197 12.59 10.04 -8.03
CA ILE A 197 12.18 11.19 -7.23
C ILE A 197 11.71 12.28 -8.18
N TYR A 198 10.46 12.68 -8.03
CA TYR A 198 9.85 13.74 -8.82
C TYR A 198 9.53 14.96 -7.97
N GLU A 199 9.77 16.15 -8.53
CA GLU A 199 9.40 17.43 -7.97
C GLU A 199 8.16 18.01 -8.66
N ARG A 200 7.23 18.55 -7.89
CA ARG A 200 5.99 19.15 -8.41
C ARG A 200 6.31 20.45 -9.15
N ILE A 201 5.78 20.58 -10.37
CA ILE A 201 5.81 21.82 -11.14
C ILE A 201 4.59 22.66 -10.74
N LYS A 202 4.85 23.88 -10.29
CA LYS A 202 3.84 24.91 -9.97
C LYS A 202 3.38 25.65 -11.22
#